data_AF-A0A926Y8J9-F1
#
_entry.id   AF-A0A926Y8J9-F1
#
_cell.length_a   1.000
_cell.length_b   1.000
_cell.length_c   1.000
_cell.angle_alpha   90.00
_cell.angle_beta   90.00
_cell.angle_gamma   90.00
#
_symmetry.space_group_name_H-M   'P 1'
#
loop_
_entity.id
_entity.type
_entity.pdbx_description
1 polymer ?
#
loop_
_entity_poly.entity_id
_entity_poly.type
_entity_poly.pdbx_seq_one_letter_code
_entity_poly.pdbx_strand_id
1 'polypeptide(L)'
;MLHVIQRLITAILTIPATQDWIYAALLLLIYAVISLPIGLKYRFIQFDIQSSRKIVAAVMLGALVMPGITEELFFRVLLLPHPTENASLAAQLIWGSISLIVFIVYHPLNIFAPGHDVTFRNPVFLLLAALLGIVCTVSYLQSGSLWPPVVIHWLIVVVWLLLLGGYRELHG
;
A
#
# COMPACT_ATOMS: atom_id res chain seq x y z
N MET A 1 12.84 -14.21 -17.81
CA MET A 1 12.18 -15.08 -16.82
C MET A 1 13.06 -15.33 -15.59
N LEU A 2 14.34 -15.70 -15.75
CA LEU A 2 15.27 -15.92 -14.62
C LEU A 2 15.41 -14.71 -13.68
N HIS A 3 15.52 -13.50 -14.25
CA HIS A 3 15.66 -12.26 -13.47
C HIS A 3 14.46 -11.93 -12.58
N VAL A 4 13.22 -12.18 -13.05
CA VAL A 4 12.01 -11.89 -12.26
C VAL A 4 11.87 -12.86 -11.08
N ILE A 5 12.20 -14.14 -11.29
CA ILE A 5 12.21 -15.14 -10.21
C ILE A 5 13.25 -14.78 -9.15
N GLN A 6 14.45 -14.39 -9.58
CA GLN A 6 15.50 -13.95 -8.65
C GLN A 6 15.08 -12.71 -7.86
N ARG A 7 14.40 -11.76 -8.52
CA ARG A 7 13.85 -10.56 -7.87
C ARG A 7 12.85 -10.93 -6.78
N LEU A 8 11.89 -11.80 -7.09
CA LEU A 8 10.89 -12.29 -6.13
C LEU A 8 11.55 -12.93 -4.91
N ILE A 9 12.45 -13.88 -5.14
CA ILE A 9 13.15 -14.60 -4.06
C ILE A 9 13.93 -13.62 -3.19
N THR A 10 14.72 -12.73 -3.82
CA THR A 10 15.55 -11.78 -3.09
C THR A 10 14.70 -10.82 -2.26
N ALA A 11 13.65 -10.24 -2.83
CA ALA A 11 12.79 -9.30 -2.12
C ALA A 11 12.08 -9.91 -0.92
N ILE A 12 11.61 -11.17 -1.04
CA ILE A 12 10.94 -11.89 0.05
C ILE A 12 11.93 -12.28 1.16
N LEU A 13 13.12 -12.76 0.78
CA LEU A 13 14.11 -13.26 1.73
C LEU A 13 14.98 -12.15 2.35
N THR A 14 14.95 -10.94 1.80
CA THR A 14 15.69 -9.80 2.36
C THR A 14 15.04 -9.37 3.66
N ILE A 15 15.71 -9.65 4.78
CA ILE A 15 15.33 -9.20 6.11
C ILE A 15 15.74 -7.73 6.25
N PRO A 16 14.80 -6.80 6.48
CA PRO A 16 15.14 -5.37 6.58
C PRO A 16 16.00 -5.10 7.81
N ALA A 17 16.99 -4.23 7.65
CA ALA A 17 17.77 -3.70 8.76
C ALA A 17 16.91 -2.74 9.60
N THR A 18 17.37 -2.43 10.82
CA THR A 18 16.71 -1.45 11.70
C THR A 18 16.52 -0.09 11.00
N GLN A 19 17.48 0.32 10.18
CA GLN A 19 17.41 1.59 9.45
C GLN A 19 16.27 1.62 8.44
N ASP A 20 15.98 0.49 7.76
CA ASP A 20 14.86 0.39 6.82
C ASP A 20 13.52 0.57 7.53
N TRP A 21 13.40 0.03 8.75
CA TRP A 21 12.20 0.22 9.58
C TRP A 21 12.05 1.65 10.08
N ILE A 22 13.15 2.34 10.40
CA ILE A 22 13.11 3.77 10.73
C ILE A 22 12.63 4.58 9.51
N TYR A 23 13.14 4.30 8.32
CA TYR A 23 12.66 4.94 7.09
C TYR A 23 11.18 4.64 6.83
N ALA A 24 10.74 3.40 7.02
CA ALA A 24 9.34 3.03 6.87
C ALA A 24 8.43 3.79 7.84
N ALA A 25 8.85 3.94 9.11
CA ALA A 25 8.11 4.72 10.10
C ALA A 25 8.03 6.21 9.73
N LEU A 26 9.11 6.80 9.21
CA LEU A 26 9.11 8.17 8.72
C LEU A 26 8.19 8.35 7.51
N LEU A 27 8.22 7.42 6.55
CA LEU A 27 7.32 7.43 5.39
C LEU A 27 5.85 7.31 5.81
N LEU A 28 5.55 6.44 6.78
CA LEU A 28 4.20 6.31 7.35
C LEU A 28 3.75 7.60 8.04
N LEU A 29 4.63 8.27 8.79
CA LEU A 29 4.35 9.56 9.41
C LEU A 29 4.06 10.64 8.36
N ILE A 30 4.88 10.74 7.31
CA ILE A 30 4.68 11.68 6.20
C ILE A 30 3.33 11.42 5.53
N TYR A 31 3.03 10.14 5.24
CA TYR A 31 1.73 9.75 4.69
C TYR A 31 0.59 10.20 5.60
N ALA A 32 0.66 9.93 6.90
CA ALA A 32 -0.38 10.32 7.86
C ALA A 32 -0.60 11.83 7.93
N VAL A 33 0.48 12.62 7.97
CA VAL A 33 0.44 14.09 8.03
C VAL A 33 -0.25 14.69 6.79
N ILE A 34 -0.07 14.08 5.61
CA ILE A 34 -0.70 14.54 4.36
C ILE A 34 -2.13 14.00 4.21
N SER A 35 -2.31 12.69 4.44
CA SER A 35 -3.57 11.98 4.15
C SER A 35 -4.68 12.32 5.14
N LEU A 36 -4.39 12.45 6.44
CA LEU A 36 -5.41 12.69 7.45
C LEU A 36 -6.14 14.03 7.24
N PRO A 37 -5.46 15.19 7.04
CA PRO A 37 -6.16 16.45 6.77
C PRO A 37 -7.02 16.40 5.51
N ILE A 38 -6.53 15.76 4.43
CA ILE A 38 -7.28 15.61 3.17
C ILE A 38 -8.53 14.75 3.42
N GLY A 39 -8.36 13.55 3.98
CA GLY A 39 -9.45 12.62 4.22
C GLY A 39 -10.53 13.21 5.14
N LEU A 40 -10.14 13.92 6.20
CA LEU A 40 -11.07 14.60 7.10
C LEU A 40 -11.79 15.77 6.40
N LYS A 41 -11.06 16.61 5.65
CA LYS A 41 -11.63 17.76 4.93
C LYS A 41 -12.71 17.35 3.93
N TYR A 42 -12.49 16.26 3.20
CA TYR A 42 -13.43 15.73 2.22
C TYR A 42 -14.39 14.68 2.80
N ARG A 43 -14.39 14.48 4.13
CA ARG A 43 -15.23 13.52 4.86
C ARG A 43 -15.10 12.06 4.44
N PHE A 44 -14.00 11.72 3.74
CA PHE A 44 -13.66 10.35 3.37
C PHE A 44 -13.15 9.54 4.57
N ILE A 45 -12.47 10.21 5.50
CA ILE A 45 -12.04 9.65 6.79
C ILE A 45 -12.93 10.21 7.89
N GLN A 46 -13.44 9.34 8.76
CA GLN A 46 -14.27 9.72 9.91
C GLN A 46 -13.99 8.77 11.08
N PHE A 47 -13.82 9.29 12.30
CA PHE A 47 -13.63 8.41 13.46
C PHE A 47 -14.83 7.48 13.64
N ASP A 48 -14.57 6.17 13.52
CA ASP A 48 -15.55 5.10 13.67
C ASP A 48 -14.79 3.84 14.07
N ILE A 49 -14.89 3.48 15.34
CA ILE A 49 -14.08 2.43 15.96
C ILE A 49 -14.86 1.12 15.92
N GLN A 50 -14.33 0.14 15.18
CA GLN A 50 -14.86 -1.22 15.12
C GLN A 50 -14.62 -1.96 16.45
N SER A 51 -15.71 -2.35 17.11
CA SER A 51 -15.67 -3.02 18.42
C SER A 51 -15.77 -4.55 18.34
N SER A 52 -16.23 -5.09 17.21
CA SER A 52 -16.38 -6.54 17.02
C SER A 52 -15.03 -7.22 16.85
N ARG A 53 -14.64 -8.04 17.84
CA ARG A 53 -13.38 -8.80 17.82
C ARG A 53 -13.24 -9.69 16.58
N LYS A 54 -14.36 -10.25 16.09
CA LYS A 54 -14.38 -11.07 14.87
C LYS A 54 -14.03 -10.24 13.64
N ILE A 55 -14.61 -9.05 13.51
CA ILE A 55 -14.32 -8.11 12.41
C ILE A 55 -12.88 -7.63 12.49
N VAL A 56 -12.42 -7.23 13.68
CA VAL A 56 -11.02 -6.81 13.90
C VAL A 56 -10.05 -7.91 13.45
N ALA A 57 -10.24 -9.14 13.91
CA ALA A 57 -9.37 -10.26 13.52
C ALA A 57 -9.42 -10.54 12.01
N ALA A 58 -10.62 -10.52 11.41
CA ALA A 58 -10.80 -10.74 9.98
C ALA A 58 -10.13 -9.65 9.14
N VAL A 59 -10.26 -8.38 9.52
CA VAL A 59 -9.60 -7.25 8.84
C VAL A 59 -8.09 -7.32 9.01
N MET A 60 -7.57 -7.59 10.21
CA MET A 60 -6.13 -7.68 10.46
C MET A 60 -5.47 -8.76 9.60
N LEU A 61 -6.05 -9.96 9.56
CA LEU A 61 -5.51 -11.08 8.78
C LEU A 61 -5.79 -10.93 7.29
N GLY A 62 -7.01 -10.52 6.94
CA GLY A 62 -7.44 -10.32 5.55
C GLY A 62 -6.61 -9.25 4.86
N ALA A 63 -6.51 -8.06 5.47
CA ALA A 63 -5.74 -6.94 4.92
C ALA A 63 -4.25 -7.23 4.78
N LEU A 64 -3.69 -8.15 5.58
CA LEU A 64 -2.30 -8.57 5.45
C LEU A 64 -2.10 -9.38 4.16
N VAL A 65 -3.02 -10.28 3.85
CA VAL A 65 -2.95 -11.10 2.62
C VAL A 65 -3.33 -10.27 1.40
N MET A 66 -4.48 -9.60 1.46
CA MET A 66 -5.02 -8.73 0.42
C MET A 66 -5.63 -7.48 1.09
N PRO A 67 -5.08 -6.28 0.87
CA PRO A 67 -4.10 -5.96 -0.18
C PRO A 67 -2.62 -6.19 0.19
N GLY A 68 -2.25 -6.23 1.48
CA GLY A 68 -0.87 -6.08 1.97
C GLY A 68 0.21 -6.84 1.19
N ILE A 69 0.24 -8.17 1.26
CA ILE A 69 1.26 -8.99 0.59
C ILE A 69 1.01 -9.05 -0.93
N THR A 70 -0.24 -9.29 -1.35
CA THR A 70 -0.56 -9.56 -2.74
C THR A 70 -0.29 -8.37 -3.66
N GLU A 71 -0.75 -7.18 -3.26
CA GLU A 71 -0.54 -5.98 -4.05
C GLU A 71 0.91 -5.54 -4.03
N GLU A 72 1.60 -5.59 -2.89
CA GLU A 72 3.02 -5.20 -2.84
C GLU A 72 3.92 -6.17 -3.63
N LEU A 73 3.62 -7.48 -3.62
CA LEU A 73 4.29 -8.42 -4.52
C LEU A 73 4.10 -8.01 -5.99
N PHE A 74 2.88 -7.68 -6.41
CA PHE A 74 2.62 -7.33 -7.80
C PHE A 74 3.22 -5.98 -8.17
N PHE A 75 2.83 -4.92 -7.48
CA PHE A 75 3.17 -3.56 -7.88
C PHE A 75 4.62 -3.19 -7.54
N ARG A 76 5.20 -3.72 -6.45
CA ARG A 76 6.54 -3.31 -6.01
C ARG A 76 7.57 -4.33 -6.45
N VAL A 77 7.33 -5.60 -6.20
CA VAL A 77 8.31 -6.63 -6.57
C VAL A 77 8.28 -6.94 -8.06
N LEU A 78 7.13 -7.27 -8.66
CA LEU A 78 7.12 -7.65 -10.08
C LEU A 78 7.42 -6.48 -11.02
N LEU A 79 6.88 -5.29 -10.76
CA LEU A 79 7.00 -4.16 -11.69
C LEU A 79 8.26 -3.31 -11.49
N LEU A 80 8.78 -3.16 -10.27
CA LEU A 80 9.94 -2.28 -10.00
C LEU A 80 11.25 -3.06 -10.02
N PRO A 81 12.35 -2.45 -10.52
CA PRO A 81 13.67 -3.05 -10.39
C PRO A 81 14.05 -3.20 -8.92
N HIS A 82 14.72 -4.30 -8.57
CA HIS A 82 15.34 -4.46 -7.27
C HIS A 82 16.66 -3.68 -7.19
N PRO A 83 17.06 -3.17 -6.01
CA PRO A 83 18.28 -2.37 -5.88
C PRO A 83 19.56 -3.05 -6.41
N THR A 84 19.68 -4.37 -6.27
CA THR A 84 20.83 -5.13 -6.80
C THR A 84 20.90 -5.18 -8.32
N GLU A 85 19.84 -4.82 -9.03
CA GLU A 85 19.82 -4.72 -10.50
C GLU A 85 20.48 -3.42 -10.98
N ASN A 86 20.85 -2.50 -10.07
CA ASN A 86 21.54 -1.24 -10.37
C ASN A 86 20.88 -0.43 -11.49
N ALA A 87 19.54 -0.43 -11.52
CA ALA A 87 18.78 0.31 -12.51
C ALA A 87 19.06 1.82 -12.41
N SER A 88 19.20 2.49 -13.55
CA SER A 88 19.39 3.95 -13.59
C SER A 88 18.21 4.69 -12.96
N LEU A 89 18.44 5.92 -12.49
CA LEU A 89 17.37 6.76 -11.94
C LEU A 89 16.22 6.93 -12.94
N ALA A 90 16.53 7.10 -14.24
CA ALA A 90 15.51 7.18 -15.28
C ALA A 90 14.65 5.90 -15.35
N ALA A 91 15.26 4.72 -15.28
CA ALA A 91 14.54 3.45 -15.26
C ALA A 91 13.67 3.30 -14.01
N GLN A 92 14.20 3.68 -12.83
CA GLN A 92 13.43 3.66 -11.58
C GLN A 92 12.22 4.60 -11.64
N LEU A 93 12.38 5.81 -12.19
CA LEU A 93 11.29 6.78 -12.36
C LEU A 93 10.23 6.28 -13.35
N ILE A 94 10.64 5.71 -14.49
CA ILE A 94 9.72 5.16 -15.50
C ILE A 94 8.92 4.00 -14.89
N TRP A 95 9.59 2.99 -14.34
CA TRP A 95 8.91 1.82 -13.77
C TRP A 95 8.11 2.17 -12.50
N GLY A 96 8.61 3.11 -11.69
CA GLY A 96 7.88 3.69 -10.56
C GLY A 96 6.58 4.36 -11.00
N SER A 97 6.63 5.16 -12.07
CA SER A 97 5.45 5.82 -12.63
C SER A 97 4.46 4.82 -13.21
N ILE A 98 4.94 3.82 -13.96
CA ILE A 98 4.10 2.75 -14.51
C ILE A 98 3.41 1.99 -13.38
N SER A 99 4.17 1.53 -12.38
CA SER A 99 3.63 0.81 -11.22
C SER A 99 2.56 1.63 -10.50
N LEU A 100 2.82 2.92 -10.26
CA LEU A 100 1.86 3.82 -9.60
C LEU A 100 0.58 4.01 -10.43
N ILE A 101 0.70 4.23 -11.74
CA ILE A 101 -0.46 4.39 -12.62
C ILE A 101 -1.31 3.12 -12.64
N VAL A 102 -0.68 1.95 -12.81
CA VAL A 102 -1.39 0.67 -12.82
C VAL A 102 -2.03 0.40 -11.46
N PHE A 103 -1.35 0.72 -10.35
CA PHE A 103 -1.90 0.64 -9.00
C PHE A 103 -3.17 1.50 -8.86
N ILE A 104 -3.13 2.77 -9.26
CA ILE A 104 -4.29 3.67 -9.16
C ILE A 104 -5.45 3.18 -10.04
N VAL A 105 -5.16 2.81 -11.30
CA VAL A 105 -6.18 2.36 -12.27
C VAL A 105 -6.78 1.01 -11.92
N TYR A 106 -6.03 0.14 -11.24
CA TYR A 106 -6.53 -1.15 -10.76
C TYR A 106 -7.73 -1.01 -9.82
N HIS A 107 -7.72 -0.02 -8.92
CA HIS A 107 -8.79 0.16 -7.92
C HIS A 107 -10.20 0.33 -8.53
N PRO A 108 -10.46 1.28 -9.44
CA PRO A 108 -11.78 1.45 -10.06
C PRO A 108 -12.14 0.36 -11.09
N LEU A 109 -11.21 -0.56 -11.39
CA LEU A 109 -11.42 -1.72 -12.25
C LEU A 109 -11.61 -3.02 -11.46
N ASN A 110 -11.31 -3.02 -10.16
CA ASN A 110 -11.48 -4.19 -9.31
C ASN A 110 -12.95 -4.38 -8.89
N ILE A 111 -13.76 -4.85 -9.85
CA ILE A 111 -15.21 -5.04 -9.70
C ILE A 111 -15.60 -6.04 -8.60
N PHE A 112 -14.66 -6.86 -8.12
CA PHE A 112 -14.91 -7.87 -7.09
C PHE A 112 -14.71 -7.34 -5.67
N ALA A 113 -14.16 -6.14 -5.52
CA ALA A 113 -13.88 -5.58 -4.22
C ALA A 113 -15.15 -4.96 -3.60
N PRO A 114 -15.45 -5.22 -2.32
CA PRO A 114 -16.53 -4.53 -1.60
C PRO A 114 -16.35 -3.01 -1.71
N GLY A 115 -17.42 -2.24 -1.91
CA GLY A 115 -17.33 -0.79 -2.09
C GLY A 115 -16.81 -0.32 -3.45
N HIS A 116 -16.64 -1.20 -4.45
CA HIS A 116 -16.14 -0.88 -5.79
C HIS A 116 -16.80 0.36 -6.43
N ASP A 117 -18.13 0.43 -6.46
CA ASP A 117 -18.83 1.48 -7.21
C ASP A 117 -18.76 2.86 -6.55
N VAL A 118 -18.47 2.94 -5.26
CA VAL A 118 -18.50 4.18 -4.48
C VAL A 118 -17.11 4.55 -3.98
N THR A 119 -16.46 3.66 -3.23
CA THR A 119 -15.20 3.92 -2.55
C THR A 119 -14.02 3.91 -3.53
N PHE A 120 -13.86 2.86 -4.34
CA PHE A 120 -12.69 2.70 -5.19
C PHE A 120 -12.72 3.53 -6.48
N ARG A 121 -13.82 4.24 -6.72
CA ARG A 121 -13.96 5.27 -7.74
C ARG A 121 -13.89 6.70 -7.17
N ASN A 122 -13.88 6.84 -5.85
CA ASN A 122 -13.82 8.14 -5.21
C ASN A 122 -12.47 8.81 -5.49
N PRO A 123 -12.42 10.05 -6.02
CA PRO A 123 -11.16 10.72 -6.33
C PRO A 123 -10.29 10.98 -5.09
N VAL A 124 -10.90 11.15 -3.91
CA VAL A 124 -10.16 11.28 -2.64
C VAL A 124 -9.51 9.96 -2.28
N PHE A 125 -10.22 8.84 -2.39
CA PHE A 125 -9.63 7.51 -2.20
C PHE A 125 -8.45 7.31 -3.15
N LEU A 126 -8.62 7.58 -4.45
CA LEU A 126 -7.57 7.40 -5.45
C LEU A 126 -6.34 8.28 -5.18
N LEU A 127 -6.54 9.50 -4.68
CA LEU A 127 -5.45 10.36 -4.24
C LEU A 127 -4.72 9.76 -3.02
N LEU A 128 -5.44 9.27 -2.02
CA LEU A 128 -4.83 8.64 -0.84
C LEU A 128 -4.11 7.33 -1.21
N ALA A 129 -4.71 6.52 -2.08
CA ALA A 129 -4.08 5.34 -2.65
C ALA A 129 -2.82 5.72 -3.43
N ALA A 130 -2.83 6.77 -4.26
CA ALA A 130 -1.64 7.25 -4.95
C ALA A 130 -0.50 7.61 -3.98
N LEU A 131 -0.81 8.33 -2.89
CA LEU A 131 0.16 8.67 -1.85
C LEU A 131 0.73 7.42 -1.17
N LEU A 132 -0.14 6.45 -0.83
CA LEU A 132 0.26 5.16 -0.29
C LEU A 132 1.19 4.43 -1.27
N GLY A 133 0.84 4.44 -2.55
CA GLY A 133 1.61 3.78 -3.57
C GLY A 133 2.99 4.39 -3.79
N ILE A 134 3.13 5.70 -3.62
CA ILE A 134 4.42 6.40 -3.63
C ILE A 134 5.27 5.98 -2.43
N VAL A 135 4.73 6.01 -1.21
CA VAL A 135 5.52 5.66 -0.02
C VAL A 135 5.95 4.19 -0.01
N CYS A 136 5.10 3.27 -0.48
CA CYS A 136 5.47 1.86 -0.66
C CYS A 136 6.57 1.69 -1.72
N THR A 137 6.48 2.40 -2.85
CA THR A 137 7.52 2.39 -3.89
C THR A 137 8.87 2.89 -3.36
N VAL A 138 8.89 4.01 -2.63
CA VAL A 138 10.11 4.53 -2.01
C VAL A 138 10.68 3.54 -1.00
N SER A 139 9.83 2.97 -0.15
CA SER A 139 10.24 2.00 0.87
C SER A 139 10.86 0.73 0.25
N TYR A 140 10.26 0.23 -0.85
CA TYR A 140 10.81 -0.92 -1.58
C TYR A 140 12.14 -0.60 -2.27
N LEU A 141 12.23 0.50 -3.02
CA LEU A 141 13.46 0.87 -3.73
C LEU A 141 14.62 1.19 -2.78
N GLN A 142 14.33 1.64 -1.57
CA GLN A 142 15.32 1.90 -0.54
C GLN A 142 15.82 0.62 0.14
N SER A 143 14.91 -0.29 0.51
CA SER A 143 15.24 -1.46 1.32
C SER A 143 15.55 -2.72 0.50
N GLY A 144 15.05 -2.80 -0.74
CA GLY A 144 15.02 -4.03 -1.54
C GLY A 144 14.10 -5.12 -0.97
N SER A 145 13.44 -4.87 0.16
CA SER A 145 12.64 -5.87 0.86
C SER A 145 11.14 -5.66 0.62
N LEU A 146 10.41 -6.77 0.54
CA LEU A 146 8.95 -6.77 0.49
C LEU A 146 8.33 -6.28 1.81
N TRP A 147 8.98 -6.52 2.95
CA TRP A 147 8.31 -6.39 4.26
C TRP A 147 8.00 -4.95 4.68
N PRO A 148 8.88 -3.96 4.49
CA PRO A 148 8.58 -2.57 4.83
C PRO A 148 7.33 -2.00 4.11
N PRO A 149 7.19 -2.10 2.77
CA PRO A 149 5.97 -1.63 2.10
C PRO A 149 4.73 -2.45 2.49
N VAL A 150 4.84 -3.76 2.73
CA VAL A 150 3.70 -4.58 3.23
C VAL A 150 3.20 -4.05 4.56
N VAL A 151 4.10 -3.76 5.51
CA VAL A 151 3.70 -3.24 6.83
C VAL A 151 3.10 -1.84 6.72
N ILE A 152 3.66 -0.95 5.90
CA ILE A 152 3.09 0.39 5.65
C ILE A 152 1.67 0.28 5.10
N HIS A 153 1.50 -0.48 4.01
CA HIS A 153 0.20 -0.67 3.37
C HIS A 153 -0.81 -1.28 4.35
N TRP A 154 -0.44 -2.39 4.99
CA TRP A 154 -1.28 -3.09 5.95
C TRP A 154 -1.75 -2.17 7.09
N LEU A 155 -0.84 -1.43 7.72
CA LEU A 155 -1.19 -0.52 8.81
C LEU A 155 -2.15 0.58 8.36
N ILE A 156 -1.91 1.19 7.20
CA ILE A 156 -2.78 2.24 6.65
C ILE A 156 -4.20 1.70 6.42
N VAL A 157 -4.32 0.52 5.80
CA VAL A 157 -5.62 -0.10 5.52
C VAL A 157 -6.32 -0.51 6.81
N VAL A 158 -5.62 -1.16 7.74
CA VAL A 158 -6.19 -1.58 9.03
C VAL A 158 -6.68 -0.38 9.84
N VAL A 159 -5.86 0.67 9.97
CA VAL A 159 -6.25 1.90 10.68
C VAL A 159 -7.45 2.54 10.01
N TRP A 160 -7.48 2.58 8.67
CA TRP A 160 -8.62 3.13 7.96
C TRP A 160 -9.90 2.33 8.21
N LEU A 161 -9.85 1.01 8.02
CA LEU A 161 -11.01 0.13 8.16
C LEU A 161 -11.52 0.09 9.60
N LEU A 162 -10.63 -0.02 10.59
CA LEU A 162 -11.02 -0.29 11.97
C LEU A 162 -11.26 0.96 12.81
N LEU A 163 -10.65 2.10 12.49
CA LEU A 163 -10.68 3.29 13.35
C LEU A 163 -11.24 4.54 12.64
N LEU A 164 -11.22 4.56 11.31
CA LEU A 164 -11.45 5.78 10.52
C LEU A 164 -12.56 5.62 9.48
N GLY A 165 -13.53 4.73 9.74
CA GLY A 165 -14.77 4.63 8.97
C GLY A 165 -14.69 3.78 7.71
N GLY A 166 -13.53 3.26 7.35
CA GLY A 166 -13.36 2.49 6.13
C GLY A 166 -14.21 1.22 6.08
N TYR A 167 -14.40 0.52 7.20
CA TYR A 167 -15.23 -0.70 7.21
C TYR A 167 -16.69 -0.39 6.84
N ARG A 168 -17.22 0.74 7.32
CA ARG A 168 -18.56 1.21 6.96
C ARG A 168 -18.63 1.66 5.50
N GLU A 169 -17.61 2.31 4.97
CA GLU A 169 -17.55 2.68 3.54
C GLU A 169 -17.59 1.45 2.61
N LEU A 170 -17.00 0.31 3.03
CA LEU A 170 -16.96 -0.90 2.21
C LEU A 170 -18.18 -1.83 2.36
N HIS A 171 -18.88 -1.77 3.50
CA HIS A 171 -19.91 -2.75 3.86
C HIS A 171 -21.24 -2.17 4.35
N GLY A 172 -21.34 -0.84 4.48
CA GLY A 172 -22.53 -0.11 4.92
C GLY A 172 -23.52 0.21 3.82
#